data_AF-A0A2J6I7T3-F1
#
_entry.id   AF-A0A2J6I7T3-F1
#
_cell.length_a   1.000
_cell.length_b   1.000
_cell.length_c   1.000
_cell.angle_alpha   90.00
_cell.angle_beta   90.00
_cell.angle_gamma   90.00
#
_symmetry.space_group_name_H-M   'P 1'
#
loop_
_entity.id
_entity.type
_entity.pdbx_description
1 polymer ?
#
loop_
_entity_poly.entity_id
_entity_poly.type
_entity_poly.pdbx_seq_one_letter_code
_entity_poly.pdbx_strand_id
1 'polypeptide(L)'
;MSHAKSTLFSLTTSRLLYILLLIATPFLLLQNYLQSALGQLSDYTYKIGNIDMPITLTVAIAIVLVTLYFTLKKINYFRFISWLIIILLFWIGQKTTDFYFNHKFYELQYNWHYFAYSIFAFINYRWLKAKNRPDYRIILLTFISALEISTLDELIQMPLSNRIFDLGDVSKDLWGTMICLFFIYFVLENGKIIKTKWNVRQKIIKDYFKSPVSLFMFLFVLSYIFMFVSSILTDTDYILQSIIFTLIIFSFIAFAVHISQFKKLGYILISLIFIFFFSLGFSIIKNFNKDITYSHGNILVYKGIPIVYFDVLIYPNGLFRLVDKKTTFNLRDQQTILAKSENIIIVSSGKNGEGAHGFTSRENVHFVFDKNKMKGIQIIPQKNEMAVSTFNRLKTEGKRPLLIYHNN
;
A
#
# COMPACT_ATOMS: atom_id res chain seq x y z
N MET A 1 -41.02 -33.67 5.34
CA MET A 1 -39.63 -34.05 5.00
C MET A 1 -38.73 -32.85 5.22
N SER A 2 -38.05 -32.80 6.36
CA SER A 2 -36.99 -31.81 6.60
C SER A 2 -35.80 -32.22 5.74
N HIS A 3 -35.44 -31.40 4.76
CA HIS A 3 -34.16 -31.55 4.08
C HIS A 3 -33.08 -31.46 5.16
N ALA A 4 -32.40 -32.58 5.42
CA ALA A 4 -31.13 -32.60 6.11
C ALA A 4 -30.20 -31.67 5.31
N LYS A 5 -30.12 -30.40 5.73
CA LYS A 5 -29.16 -29.45 5.18
C LYS A 5 -27.80 -30.06 5.43
N SER A 6 -27.16 -30.56 4.37
CA SER A 6 -25.84 -31.15 4.44
C SER A 6 -24.92 -30.21 5.22
N THR A 7 -24.41 -30.69 6.35
CA THR A 7 -23.53 -29.95 7.26
C THR A 7 -22.27 -29.42 6.56
N LEU A 8 -21.88 -30.06 5.44
CA LEU A 8 -20.75 -29.68 4.59
C LEU A 8 -20.87 -28.24 4.03
N PHE A 9 -22.07 -27.81 3.65
CA PHE A 9 -22.31 -26.46 3.08
C PHE A 9 -22.85 -25.45 4.10
N SER A 10 -22.62 -25.69 5.40
CA SER A 10 -22.99 -24.70 6.42
C SER A 10 -22.10 -23.45 6.31
N LEU A 11 -22.63 -22.28 6.69
CA LEU A 11 -21.85 -21.03 6.70
C LEU A 11 -20.63 -21.13 7.63
N THR A 12 -20.74 -21.88 8.73
CA THR A 12 -19.63 -22.12 9.66
C THR A 12 -18.55 -22.98 8.99
N THR A 13 -18.94 -24.08 8.35
CA THR A 13 -18.02 -24.97 7.62
C THR A 13 -17.33 -24.21 6.50
N SER A 14 -18.08 -23.44 5.71
CA SER A 14 -17.54 -22.63 4.60
C SER A 14 -16.52 -21.60 5.09
N ARG A 15 -16.81 -20.92 6.21
CA ARG A 15 -15.88 -19.98 6.84
C ARG A 15 -14.61 -20.67 7.32
N LEU A 16 -14.73 -21.79 8.03
CA LEU A 16 -13.58 -22.53 8.54
C LEU A 16 -12.71 -23.10 7.42
N LEU A 17 -13.32 -23.72 6.41
CA LEU A 17 -12.62 -24.22 5.23
C LEU A 17 -11.89 -23.11 4.49
N TYR A 18 -12.50 -21.92 4.37
CA TYR A 18 -11.84 -20.80 3.71
C TYR A 18 -10.69 -20.21 4.56
N ILE A 19 -10.83 -20.13 5.89
CA ILE A 19 -9.71 -19.73 6.76
C ILE A 19 -8.55 -20.73 6.66
N LEU A 20 -8.86 -22.03 6.68
CA LEU A 20 -7.87 -23.07 6.45
C LEU A 20 -7.24 -22.95 5.07
N LEU A 21 -8.01 -22.63 4.03
CA LEU A 21 -7.50 -22.37 2.70
C LEU A 21 -6.54 -21.19 2.68
N LEU A 22 -6.87 -20.06 3.34
CA LEU A 22 -6.00 -18.88 3.39
C LEU A 22 -4.65 -19.19 4.02
N ILE A 23 -4.65 -19.96 5.11
CA ILE A 23 -3.41 -20.34 5.80
C ILE A 23 -2.68 -21.43 4.99
N ALA A 24 -3.39 -22.46 4.50
CA ALA A 24 -2.78 -23.61 3.83
C ALA A 24 -2.26 -23.30 2.42
N THR A 25 -2.92 -22.40 1.68
CA THR A 25 -2.63 -22.15 0.26
C THR A 25 -1.23 -21.59 0.05
N PRO A 26 -0.76 -20.56 0.77
CA PRO A 26 0.62 -20.11 0.66
C PRO A 26 1.64 -21.24 0.82
N PHE A 27 1.43 -22.18 1.76
CA PHE A 27 2.28 -23.36 1.90
C PHE A 27 2.27 -24.27 0.67
N LEU A 28 1.08 -24.59 0.16
CA LEU A 28 0.93 -25.44 -1.04
C LEU A 28 1.51 -24.76 -2.28
N LEU A 29 1.40 -23.43 -2.39
CA LEU A 29 1.95 -22.63 -3.48
C LEU A 29 3.48 -22.60 -3.45
N LEU A 30 4.07 -22.40 -2.26
CA LEU A 30 5.51 -22.30 -2.05
C LEU A 30 6.23 -23.65 -2.23
N GLN A 31 5.63 -24.76 -1.76
CA GLN A 31 6.29 -26.08 -1.84
C GLN A 31 6.21 -26.74 -3.22
N ASN A 32 5.19 -26.44 -4.03
CA ASN A 32 4.89 -27.22 -5.26
C ASN A 32 5.09 -26.46 -6.58
N TYR A 33 5.91 -25.40 -6.62
CA TYR A 33 6.14 -24.59 -7.84
C TYR A 33 4.89 -23.93 -8.45
N LEU A 34 3.74 -23.97 -7.77
CA LEU A 34 2.49 -23.43 -8.31
C LEU A 34 2.59 -21.91 -8.52
N GLN A 35 3.41 -21.23 -7.71
CA GLN A 35 3.73 -19.81 -7.90
C GLN A 35 4.38 -19.54 -9.27
N SER A 36 5.32 -20.39 -9.71
CA SER A 36 5.93 -20.26 -11.03
C SER A 36 4.92 -20.57 -12.15
N ALA A 37 4.09 -21.60 -11.97
CA ALA A 37 3.04 -21.94 -12.93
C ALA A 37 1.99 -20.82 -13.07
N LEU A 38 1.58 -20.20 -11.95
CA LEU A 38 0.68 -19.04 -11.94
C LEU A 38 1.33 -17.82 -12.59
N GLY A 39 2.62 -17.59 -12.36
CA GLY A 39 3.40 -16.58 -13.06
C GLY A 39 3.38 -16.78 -14.58
N GLN A 40 3.71 -17.99 -15.04
CA GLN A 40 3.67 -18.36 -16.46
C GLN A 40 2.26 -18.24 -17.07
N LEU A 41 1.22 -18.62 -16.32
CA LEU A 41 -0.18 -18.42 -16.74
C LEU A 41 -0.54 -16.93 -16.87
N SER A 42 0.00 -16.08 -15.98
CA SER A 42 -0.23 -14.64 -16.02
C SER A 42 0.50 -13.94 -17.16
N ASP A 43 1.62 -14.50 -17.61
CA ASP A 43 2.40 -14.03 -18.76
C ASP A 43 1.86 -14.56 -20.10
N TYR A 44 0.94 -15.54 -20.07
CA TYR A 44 0.34 -16.07 -21.28
C TYR A 44 -0.51 -14.99 -21.96
N THR A 45 -0.07 -14.58 -23.15
CA THR A 45 -0.71 -13.55 -23.96
C THR A 45 -1.21 -14.12 -25.27
N TYR A 46 -2.23 -13.48 -25.83
CA TYR A 46 -2.71 -13.73 -27.19
C TYR A 46 -2.81 -12.41 -27.93
N LYS A 47 -2.64 -12.45 -29.26
CA LYS A 47 -2.65 -11.24 -30.09
C LYS A 47 -4.07 -10.88 -30.51
N ILE A 48 -4.48 -9.64 -30.23
CA ILE A 48 -5.63 -9.00 -30.87
C ILE A 48 -5.06 -7.87 -31.75
N GLY A 49 -4.92 -8.15 -33.05
CA GLY A 49 -4.19 -7.25 -33.95
C GLY A 49 -2.72 -7.14 -33.56
N ASN A 50 -2.26 -5.91 -33.27
CA ASN A 50 -0.87 -5.63 -32.84
C ASN A 50 -0.71 -5.51 -31.31
N ILE A 51 -1.72 -5.91 -30.54
CA ILE A 51 -1.70 -5.79 -29.08
C ILE A 51 -1.63 -7.20 -28.48
N ASP A 52 -0.59 -7.44 -27.67
CA ASP A 52 -0.49 -8.66 -26.84
C ASP A 52 -1.37 -8.48 -25.59
N MET A 53 -2.47 -9.23 -25.53
CA MET A 53 -3.42 -9.19 -24.43
C MET A 53 -3.23 -10.38 -23.49
N PRO A 54 -3.01 -10.17 -22.18
CA PRO A 54 -2.95 -11.25 -21.19
C PRO A 54 -4.29 -11.99 -21.06
N ILE A 55 -4.24 -13.32 -20.99
CA ILE A 55 -5.45 -14.14 -20.76
C ILE A 55 -6.09 -13.78 -19.42
N THR A 56 -5.29 -13.62 -18.36
CA THR A 56 -5.76 -13.26 -17.01
C THR A 56 -6.59 -11.98 -17.01
N LEU A 57 -6.12 -10.94 -17.71
CA LEU A 57 -6.85 -9.69 -17.88
C LEU A 57 -8.19 -9.90 -18.60
N THR A 58 -8.21 -10.75 -19.61
CA THR A 58 -9.43 -11.07 -20.37
C THR A 58 -10.46 -11.78 -19.51
N VAL A 59 -10.05 -12.78 -18.74
CA VAL A 59 -10.91 -13.48 -17.79
C VAL A 59 -11.45 -12.52 -16.72
N ALA A 60 -10.60 -11.64 -16.19
CA ALA A 60 -11.02 -10.63 -15.22
C ALA A 60 -12.08 -9.68 -15.81
N ILE A 61 -11.86 -9.18 -17.03
CA ILE A 61 -12.84 -8.34 -17.74
C ILE A 61 -14.14 -9.10 -17.96
N ALA A 62 -14.09 -10.37 -18.38
CA ALA A 62 -15.29 -11.19 -18.56
C ALA A 62 -16.08 -11.36 -17.27
N ILE A 63 -15.42 -11.64 -16.14
CA ILE A 63 -16.06 -11.75 -14.82
C ILE A 63 -16.72 -10.42 -14.43
N VAL A 64 -16.04 -9.28 -14.64
CA VAL A 64 -16.59 -7.95 -14.38
C VAL A 64 -17.80 -7.67 -15.27
N LEU A 65 -17.74 -7.96 -16.57
CA LEU A 65 -18.84 -7.77 -17.51
C LEU A 65 -20.04 -8.64 -17.17
N VAL A 66 -19.84 -9.91 -16.79
CA VAL A 66 -20.91 -10.81 -16.35
C VAL A 66 -21.54 -10.29 -15.06
N THR A 67 -20.72 -9.87 -14.09
CA THR A 67 -21.19 -9.31 -12.81
C THR A 67 -21.97 -8.02 -13.04
N LEU A 68 -21.47 -7.14 -13.91
CA LEU A 68 -22.17 -5.93 -14.33
C LEU A 68 -23.48 -6.30 -15.02
N TYR A 69 -23.50 -7.20 -15.99
CA TYR A 69 -24.71 -7.63 -16.69
C TYR A 69 -25.84 -8.06 -15.74
N PHE A 70 -25.52 -8.89 -14.74
CA PHE A 70 -26.50 -9.32 -13.74
C PHE A 70 -26.89 -8.22 -12.74
N THR A 71 -26.04 -7.21 -12.54
CA THR A 71 -26.28 -6.12 -11.59
C THR A 71 -26.82 -4.85 -12.24
N LEU A 72 -26.72 -4.66 -13.56
CA LEU A 72 -27.08 -3.45 -14.31
C LEU A 72 -28.50 -2.98 -13.99
N LYS A 73 -29.46 -3.92 -13.93
CA LYS A 73 -30.86 -3.63 -13.59
C LYS A 73 -31.06 -3.08 -12.16
N LYS A 74 -30.05 -3.23 -11.32
CA LYS A 74 -30.02 -2.78 -9.92
C LYS A 74 -29.07 -1.60 -9.71
N ILE A 75 -28.35 -1.13 -10.73
CA ILE A 75 -27.41 -0.01 -10.58
C ILE A 75 -28.21 1.29 -10.53
N ASN A 76 -28.07 2.01 -9.41
CA ASN A 76 -28.47 3.40 -9.29
C ASN A 76 -27.19 4.27 -9.27
N TYR A 77 -27.36 5.59 -9.33
CA TYR A 77 -26.22 6.53 -9.31
C TYR A 77 -25.28 6.31 -8.12
N PHE A 78 -25.82 6.00 -6.93
CA PHE A 78 -25.03 5.73 -5.73
C PHE A 78 -24.16 4.46 -5.86
N ARG A 79 -24.73 3.36 -6.38
CA ARG A 79 -24.01 2.11 -6.65
C ARG A 79 -22.96 2.29 -7.72
N PHE A 80 -23.24 3.08 -8.76
CA PHE A 80 -22.28 3.41 -9.80
C PHE A 80 -21.06 4.16 -9.22
N ILE A 81 -21.29 5.22 -8.43
CA ILE A 81 -20.20 5.92 -7.72
C ILE A 81 -19.44 4.96 -6.80
N SER A 82 -20.15 4.10 -6.06
CA SER A 82 -19.51 3.14 -5.16
C SER A 82 -18.58 2.17 -5.90
N TRP A 83 -18.95 1.74 -7.11
CA TRP A 83 -18.08 0.94 -7.98
C TRP A 83 -16.84 1.70 -8.44
N LEU A 84 -16.99 2.97 -8.83
CA LEU A 84 -15.85 3.82 -9.18
C LEU A 84 -14.89 4.00 -8.00
N ILE A 85 -15.43 4.17 -6.79
CA ILE A 85 -14.62 4.22 -5.56
C ILE A 85 -13.86 2.90 -5.38
N ILE A 86 -14.49 1.74 -5.54
CA ILE A 86 -13.79 0.44 -5.43
C ILE A 86 -12.61 0.35 -6.39
N ILE A 87 -12.80 0.73 -7.66
CA ILE A 87 -11.72 0.76 -8.66
C ILE A 87 -10.58 1.68 -8.19
N LEU A 88 -10.93 2.87 -7.68
CA LEU A 88 -9.97 3.81 -7.14
C LEU A 88 -9.22 3.23 -5.92
N LEU A 89 -9.89 2.48 -5.04
CA LEU A 89 -9.25 1.87 -3.87
C LEU A 89 -8.23 0.78 -4.24
N PHE A 90 -8.53 -0.02 -5.26
CA PHE A 90 -7.55 -0.97 -5.82
C PHE A 90 -6.36 -0.23 -6.43
N TRP A 91 -6.62 0.84 -7.19
CA TRP A 91 -5.56 1.66 -7.80
C TRP A 91 -4.66 2.32 -6.75
N ILE A 92 -5.24 2.86 -5.67
CA ILE A 92 -4.50 3.42 -4.53
C ILE A 92 -3.64 2.33 -3.87
N GLY A 93 -4.22 1.15 -3.62
CA GLY A 93 -3.49 0.00 -3.05
C GLY A 93 -2.24 -0.33 -3.87
N GLN A 94 -2.43 -0.56 -5.17
CA GLN A 94 -1.34 -0.90 -6.11
C GLN A 94 -0.25 0.18 -6.16
N LYS A 95 -0.64 1.47 -6.15
CA LYS A 95 0.33 2.57 -6.26
C LYS A 95 1.16 2.78 -4.99
N THR A 96 0.60 2.41 -3.84
CA THR A 96 1.28 2.56 -2.55
C THR A 96 2.30 1.44 -2.32
N THR A 97 1.92 0.18 -2.54
CA THR A 97 2.71 -0.98 -2.10
C THR A 97 3.80 -1.43 -3.08
N ASP A 98 3.64 -1.22 -4.39
CA ASP A 98 4.45 -1.92 -5.40
C ASP A 98 5.53 -1.05 -6.08
N PHE A 99 6.32 -0.29 -5.32
CA PHE A 99 7.28 0.61 -5.94
C PHE A 99 8.37 -0.10 -6.76
N TYR A 100 9.10 -1.01 -6.13
CA TYR A 100 10.24 -1.72 -6.74
C TYR A 100 9.83 -2.88 -7.62
N PHE A 101 8.56 -3.27 -7.50
CA PHE A 101 8.01 -4.47 -8.09
C PHE A 101 7.42 -4.22 -9.49
N ASN A 102 6.93 -2.99 -9.76
CA ASN A 102 6.36 -2.59 -11.05
C ASN A 102 5.34 -3.59 -11.62
N HIS A 103 4.63 -4.29 -10.73
CA HIS A 103 3.63 -5.28 -11.11
C HIS A 103 2.46 -4.62 -11.79
N LYS A 104 1.94 -5.32 -12.79
CA LYS A 104 0.70 -4.96 -13.45
C LYS A 104 -0.45 -5.44 -12.58
N PHE A 105 -1.54 -4.68 -12.57
CA PHE A 105 -2.73 -4.99 -11.76
C PHE A 105 -3.33 -6.39 -12.03
N TYR A 106 -3.12 -6.94 -13.23
CA TYR A 106 -3.62 -8.27 -13.60
C TYR A 106 -2.68 -9.42 -13.21
N GLU A 107 -1.53 -9.13 -12.60
CA GLU A 107 -0.65 -10.16 -12.05
C GLU A 107 -1.27 -10.70 -10.76
N LEU A 108 -2.02 -11.80 -10.93
CA LEU A 108 -2.80 -12.45 -9.88
C LEU A 108 -1.97 -12.78 -8.64
N GLN A 109 -0.71 -13.17 -8.82
CA GLN A 109 0.18 -13.53 -7.71
C GLN A 109 0.32 -12.39 -6.69
N TYR A 110 0.44 -11.14 -7.15
CA TYR A 110 0.69 -10.00 -6.26
C TYR A 110 -0.59 -9.38 -5.71
N ASN A 111 -1.68 -9.49 -6.48
CA ASN A 111 -2.99 -9.01 -6.07
C ASN A 111 -3.83 -10.06 -5.32
N TRP A 112 -3.32 -11.29 -5.18
CA TRP A 112 -4.02 -12.40 -4.54
C TRP A 112 -4.46 -12.06 -3.13
N HIS A 113 -3.58 -11.44 -2.35
CA HIS A 113 -3.85 -10.95 -0.99
C HIS A 113 -5.14 -10.12 -0.92
N TYR A 114 -5.28 -9.11 -1.78
CA TYR A 114 -6.49 -8.28 -1.83
C TYR A 114 -7.77 -9.10 -2.11
N PHE A 115 -7.71 -10.02 -3.08
CA PHE A 115 -8.87 -10.82 -3.47
C PHE A 115 -9.22 -11.89 -2.43
N ALA A 116 -8.22 -12.57 -1.90
CA ALA A 116 -8.38 -13.64 -0.93
C ALA A 116 -9.03 -13.12 0.35
N TYR A 117 -8.57 -11.98 0.85
CA TYR A 117 -9.15 -11.34 2.03
C TYR A 117 -10.47 -10.61 1.74
N SER A 118 -10.70 -10.17 0.50
CA SER A 118 -12.03 -9.72 0.09
C SER A 118 -13.06 -10.84 0.18
N ILE A 119 -12.74 -12.04 -0.32
CA ILE A 119 -13.64 -13.20 -0.24
C ILE A 119 -13.83 -13.62 1.22
N PHE A 120 -12.76 -13.63 2.02
CA PHE A 120 -12.85 -13.85 3.47
C PHE A 120 -13.85 -12.92 4.13
N ALA A 121 -13.71 -11.60 3.89
CA ALA A 121 -14.57 -10.59 4.47
C ALA A 121 -16.03 -10.81 4.09
N PHE A 122 -16.31 -11.21 2.85
CA PHE A 122 -17.64 -11.56 2.39
C PHE A 122 -18.22 -12.79 3.10
N ILE A 123 -17.45 -13.88 3.22
CA ILE A 123 -17.88 -15.10 3.91
C ILE A 123 -18.13 -14.82 5.40
N ASN A 124 -17.21 -14.09 6.04
CA ASN A 124 -17.29 -13.72 7.45
C ASN A 124 -18.48 -12.78 7.71
N TYR A 125 -18.73 -11.82 6.82
CA TYR A 125 -19.91 -10.96 6.84
C TYR A 125 -21.20 -11.79 6.84
N ARG A 126 -21.34 -12.74 5.89
CA ARG A 126 -22.54 -13.60 5.80
C ARG A 126 -22.74 -14.42 7.06
N TRP A 127 -21.66 -15.00 7.60
CA TRP A 127 -21.71 -15.78 8.84
C TRP A 127 -22.13 -14.94 10.05
N LEU A 128 -21.54 -13.76 10.24
CA LEU A 128 -21.88 -12.86 11.35
C LEU A 128 -23.28 -12.27 11.20
N LYS A 129 -23.73 -11.95 9.98
CA LYS A 129 -25.08 -11.48 9.70
C LYS A 129 -26.13 -12.54 10.02
N ALA A 130 -25.87 -13.80 9.66
CA ALA A 130 -26.73 -14.93 10.02
C ALA A 130 -26.85 -15.15 11.54
N LYS A 131 -25.85 -14.71 12.31
CA LYS A 131 -25.88 -14.69 13.78
C LYS A 131 -26.51 -13.43 14.38
N ASN A 132 -27.21 -12.62 13.57
CA ASN A 132 -27.85 -11.36 13.97
C ASN A 132 -26.90 -10.41 14.70
N ARG A 133 -25.62 -10.39 14.31
CA ARG A 133 -24.66 -9.43 14.87
C ARG A 133 -24.94 -8.03 14.30
N PRO A 134 -24.85 -6.97 15.13
CA PRO A 134 -24.99 -5.60 14.64
C PRO A 134 -23.79 -5.22 13.76
N ASP A 135 -24.01 -4.31 12.79
CA ASP A 135 -23.03 -4.00 11.74
C ASP A 135 -21.66 -3.56 12.29
N TYR A 136 -21.61 -2.78 13.38
CA TYR A 136 -20.33 -2.38 14.00
C TYR A 136 -19.51 -3.59 14.51
N ARG A 137 -20.17 -4.63 15.04
CA ARG A 137 -19.47 -5.88 15.44
C ARG A 137 -19.04 -6.68 14.23
N ILE A 138 -19.82 -6.65 13.15
CA ILE A 138 -19.44 -7.34 11.90
C ILE A 138 -18.15 -6.73 11.35
N ILE A 139 -18.11 -5.40 11.25
CA ILE A 139 -16.93 -4.65 10.80
C ILE A 139 -15.72 -4.96 11.70
N LEU A 140 -15.86 -4.78 13.02
CA LEU A 140 -14.76 -4.97 13.97
C LEU A 140 -14.21 -6.40 13.94
N LEU A 141 -15.08 -7.40 14.04
CA LEU A 141 -14.66 -8.80 14.10
C LEU A 141 -14.07 -9.26 12.77
N THR A 142 -14.57 -8.76 11.63
CA THR A 142 -13.98 -9.09 10.33
C THR A 142 -12.57 -8.51 10.21
N PHE A 143 -12.38 -7.26 10.62
CA PHE A 143 -11.07 -6.62 10.62
C PHE A 143 -10.07 -7.31 11.55
N ILE A 144 -10.45 -7.58 12.81
CA ILE A 144 -9.58 -8.24 13.79
C ILE A 144 -9.24 -9.66 13.33
N SER A 145 -10.22 -10.45 12.88
CA SER A 145 -9.93 -11.80 12.38
C SER A 145 -9.05 -11.78 11.14
N ALA A 146 -9.21 -10.80 10.24
CA ALA A 146 -8.30 -10.66 9.10
C ALA A 146 -6.87 -10.37 9.55
N LEU A 147 -6.69 -9.44 10.50
CA LEU A 147 -5.38 -9.11 11.08
C LEU A 147 -4.73 -10.32 11.74
N GLU A 148 -5.49 -11.05 12.57
CA GLU A 148 -5.01 -12.23 13.29
C GLU A 148 -4.60 -13.35 12.31
N ILE A 149 -5.44 -13.66 11.33
CA ILE A 149 -5.17 -14.72 10.35
C ILE A 149 -3.95 -14.34 9.49
N SER A 150 -3.88 -13.10 9.01
CA SER A 150 -2.77 -12.64 8.16
C SER A 150 -1.44 -12.58 8.92
N THR A 151 -1.45 -12.06 10.15
CA THR A 151 -0.26 -12.07 11.03
C THR A 151 0.20 -13.50 11.33
N LEU A 152 -0.75 -14.41 11.58
CA LEU A 152 -0.43 -15.82 11.83
C LEU A 152 0.14 -16.50 10.58
N ASP A 153 -0.42 -16.23 9.40
CA ASP A 153 0.06 -16.76 8.13
C ASP A 153 1.53 -16.35 7.90
N GLU A 154 1.85 -15.06 7.98
CA GLU A 154 3.22 -14.56 7.85
C GLU A 154 4.17 -15.17 8.91
N LEU A 155 3.72 -15.28 10.17
CA LEU A 155 4.52 -15.86 11.26
C LEU A 155 4.83 -17.35 11.04
N ILE A 156 3.89 -18.12 10.50
CA ILE A 156 4.11 -19.53 10.17
C ILE A 156 4.98 -19.67 8.90
N GLN A 157 4.86 -18.77 7.93
CA GLN A 157 5.67 -18.78 6.71
C GLN A 157 7.15 -18.51 6.97
N MET A 158 7.48 -17.66 7.95
CA MET A 158 8.86 -17.31 8.32
C MET A 158 9.79 -18.54 8.47
N PRO A 159 9.54 -19.49 9.41
CA PRO A 159 10.42 -20.63 9.61
C PRO A 159 10.40 -21.64 8.45
N LEU A 160 9.34 -21.68 7.65
CA LEU A 160 9.14 -22.71 6.63
C LEU A 160 9.75 -22.37 5.28
N SER A 161 9.89 -21.09 4.96
CA SER A 161 10.30 -20.63 3.61
C SER A 161 11.55 -19.77 3.59
N ASN A 162 12.23 -19.61 4.74
CA ASN A 162 13.29 -18.61 4.95
C ASN A 162 12.84 -17.19 4.52
N ARG A 163 11.53 -16.93 4.59
CA ARG A 163 10.91 -15.66 4.23
C ARG A 163 10.96 -14.71 5.43
N ILE A 164 11.13 -13.44 5.13
CA ILE A 164 11.02 -12.35 6.09
C ILE A 164 9.54 -12.09 6.39
N PHE A 165 9.23 -11.76 7.65
CA PHE A 165 7.88 -11.32 8.03
C PHE A 165 7.49 -10.06 7.27
N ASP A 166 6.54 -10.17 6.34
CA ASP A 166 6.17 -9.07 5.45
C ASP A 166 4.92 -8.33 5.96
N LEU A 167 5.15 -7.25 6.72
CA LEU A 167 4.06 -6.34 7.14
C LEU A 167 3.32 -5.72 5.94
N GLY A 168 3.97 -5.64 4.78
CA GLY A 168 3.35 -5.21 3.53
C GLY A 168 2.18 -6.10 3.17
N ASP A 169 2.35 -7.42 3.20
CA ASP A 169 1.28 -8.36 2.88
C ASP A 169 0.15 -8.34 3.92
N VAL A 170 0.49 -8.24 5.21
CA VAL A 170 -0.54 -8.07 6.26
C VAL A 170 -1.40 -6.83 6.02
N SER A 171 -0.77 -5.73 5.64
CA SER A 171 -1.49 -4.49 5.36
C SER A 171 -2.33 -4.57 4.08
N LYS A 172 -1.88 -5.31 3.05
CA LYS A 172 -2.64 -5.57 1.81
C LYS A 172 -3.89 -6.41 2.10
N ASP A 173 -3.77 -7.41 2.95
CA ASP A 173 -4.87 -8.26 3.39
C ASP A 173 -5.97 -7.46 4.12
N LEU A 174 -5.56 -6.54 5.01
CA LEU A 174 -6.48 -5.61 5.67
C LEU A 174 -7.13 -4.66 4.68
N TRP A 175 -6.37 -4.12 3.71
CA TRP A 175 -6.92 -3.26 2.68
C TRP A 175 -7.96 -3.99 1.82
N GLY A 176 -7.70 -5.23 1.41
CA GLY A 176 -8.66 -6.09 0.69
C GLY A 176 -9.92 -6.33 1.51
N THR A 177 -9.76 -6.63 2.81
CA THR A 177 -10.87 -6.76 3.75
C THR A 177 -11.74 -5.49 3.78
N MET A 178 -11.12 -4.32 3.85
CA MET A 178 -11.83 -3.04 3.88
C MET A 178 -12.52 -2.69 2.55
N ILE A 179 -11.90 -3.02 1.39
CA ILE A 179 -12.53 -2.88 0.07
C ILE A 179 -13.80 -3.74 0.00
N CYS A 180 -13.74 -4.99 0.47
CA CYS A 180 -14.92 -5.85 0.45
C CYS A 180 -16.03 -5.36 1.40
N LEU A 181 -15.68 -4.92 2.61
CA LEU A 181 -16.66 -4.31 3.51
C LEU A 181 -17.29 -3.06 2.88
N PHE A 182 -16.51 -2.24 2.17
CA PHE A 182 -17.04 -1.13 1.37
C PHE A 182 -18.03 -1.63 0.31
N PHE A 183 -17.65 -2.63 -0.48
CA PHE A 183 -18.52 -3.24 -1.49
C PHE A 183 -19.83 -3.75 -0.89
N ILE A 184 -19.78 -4.45 0.24
CA ILE A 184 -20.98 -4.98 0.90
C ILE A 184 -21.90 -3.85 1.34
N TYR A 185 -21.38 -2.87 2.07
CA TYR A 185 -22.21 -1.83 2.69
C TYR A 185 -22.70 -0.77 1.70
N PHE A 186 -21.91 -0.44 0.69
CA PHE A 186 -22.23 0.62 -0.26
C PHE A 186 -22.85 0.08 -1.56
N VAL A 187 -22.38 -1.06 -2.08
CA VAL A 187 -22.92 -1.65 -3.32
C VAL A 187 -24.06 -2.62 -3.02
N LEU A 188 -23.81 -3.68 -2.24
CA LEU A 188 -24.82 -4.72 -2.00
C LEU A 188 -25.99 -4.19 -1.17
N GLU A 189 -25.72 -3.59 -0.01
CA GLU A 189 -26.72 -3.02 0.88
C GLU A 189 -27.21 -1.62 0.47
N ASN A 190 -26.69 -1.06 -0.63
CA ASN A 190 -27.10 0.24 -1.17
C ASN A 190 -27.05 1.37 -0.12
N GLY A 191 -25.95 1.42 0.64
CA GLY A 191 -25.71 2.46 1.64
C GLY A 191 -26.63 2.35 2.86
N LYS A 192 -27.17 1.19 3.19
CA LYS A 192 -28.05 1.04 4.37
C LYS A 192 -27.39 1.54 5.66
N ILE A 193 -26.10 1.26 5.81
CA ILE A 193 -25.28 1.70 6.95
C ILE A 193 -25.22 3.22 7.14
N ILE A 194 -25.38 3.99 6.06
CA ILE A 194 -25.26 5.46 6.09
C ILE A 194 -26.61 6.16 6.17
N LYS A 195 -27.70 5.49 5.75
CA LYS A 195 -29.06 6.01 5.81
C LYS A 195 -29.56 6.25 7.22
N THR A 196 -29.04 5.51 8.20
CA THR A 196 -29.43 5.68 9.62
C THR A 196 -28.85 6.97 10.20
N LYS A 197 -27.53 7.16 10.19
CA LYS A 197 -26.84 8.42 10.54
C LYS A 197 -25.43 8.46 9.93
N TRP A 198 -25.16 9.40 9.03
CA TRP A 198 -23.79 9.73 8.60
C TRP A 198 -23.12 10.62 9.65
N ASN A 199 -22.66 10.02 10.75
CA ASN A 199 -21.89 10.76 11.75
C ASN A 199 -20.59 10.02 12.09
N VAL A 200 -19.48 10.55 11.57
CA VAL A 200 -18.14 10.04 11.88
C VAL A 200 -17.72 10.44 13.30
N ARG A 201 -18.11 11.62 13.77
CA ARG A 201 -17.69 12.18 15.07
C ARG A 201 -18.59 11.72 16.21
N GLN A 202 -18.01 11.26 17.30
CA GLN A 202 -18.73 10.82 18.49
C GLN A 202 -18.29 11.59 19.73
N LYS A 203 -19.27 11.90 20.60
CA LYS A 203 -19.11 12.62 21.87
C LYS A 203 -18.14 11.90 22.81
N ILE A 204 -18.26 10.58 22.89
CA ILE A 204 -17.50 9.74 23.80
C ILE A 204 -16.65 8.76 22.97
N ILE A 205 -15.40 8.54 23.38
CA ILE A 205 -14.46 7.64 22.67
C ILE A 205 -15.05 6.23 22.46
N LYS A 206 -15.73 5.69 23.48
CA LYS A 206 -16.37 4.37 23.43
C LYS A 206 -17.47 4.26 22.35
N ASP A 207 -18.09 5.36 21.95
CA ASP A 207 -19.17 5.35 20.96
C ASP A 207 -18.65 5.20 19.53
N TYR A 208 -17.37 5.51 19.27
CA TYR A 208 -16.74 5.24 17.97
C TYR A 208 -16.77 3.75 17.62
N PHE A 209 -16.61 2.87 18.61
CA PHE A 209 -16.70 1.41 18.44
C PHE A 209 -18.13 0.88 18.29
N LYS A 210 -19.15 1.70 18.59
CA LYS A 210 -20.56 1.33 18.47
C LYS A 210 -21.24 1.90 17.22
N SER A 211 -20.65 2.93 16.62
CA SER A 211 -21.12 3.55 15.38
C SER A 211 -20.52 2.82 14.17
N PRO A 212 -21.31 2.11 13.34
CA PRO A 212 -20.79 1.38 12.18
C PRO A 212 -20.03 2.28 11.19
N VAL A 213 -20.55 3.49 10.91
CA VAL A 213 -19.93 4.45 9.99
C VAL A 213 -18.60 4.96 10.55
N SER A 214 -18.58 5.39 11.81
CA SER A 214 -17.35 5.88 12.45
C SER A 214 -16.27 4.80 12.49
N LEU A 215 -16.64 3.61 12.95
CA LEU A 215 -15.72 2.48 13.07
C LEU A 215 -15.16 2.08 11.70
N PHE A 216 -16.03 1.95 10.70
CA PHE A 216 -15.61 1.64 9.34
C PHE A 216 -14.57 2.65 8.84
N MET A 217 -14.85 3.96 8.97
CA MET A 217 -13.93 5.02 8.55
C MET A 217 -12.59 4.95 9.27
N PHE A 218 -12.58 4.72 10.59
CA PHE A 218 -11.33 4.61 11.34
C PHE A 218 -10.50 3.40 10.96
N LEU A 219 -11.12 2.22 10.80
CA LEU A 219 -10.41 1.03 10.36
C LEU A 219 -9.92 1.17 8.91
N PHE A 220 -10.66 1.90 8.07
CA PHE A 220 -10.25 2.21 6.71
C PHE A 220 -9.00 3.09 6.68
N VAL A 221 -8.99 4.17 7.48
CA VAL A 221 -7.83 5.06 7.65
C VAL A 221 -6.65 4.31 8.27
N LEU A 222 -6.87 3.48 9.29
CA LEU A 222 -5.83 2.65 9.90
C LEU A 222 -5.20 1.70 8.87
N SER A 223 -6.01 1.01 8.07
CA SER A 223 -5.53 0.09 7.03
C SER A 223 -4.67 0.82 5.99
N TYR A 224 -5.11 2.01 5.56
CA TYR A 224 -4.37 2.81 4.60
C TYR A 224 -3.03 3.28 5.16
N ILE A 225 -3.02 3.82 6.39
CA ILE A 225 -1.78 4.25 7.06
C ILE A 225 -0.84 3.06 7.22
N PHE A 226 -1.36 1.92 7.66
CA PHE A 226 -0.56 0.72 7.85
C PHE A 226 0.08 0.28 6.54
N MET A 227 -0.69 0.24 5.45
CA MET A 227 -0.21 -0.09 4.10
C MET A 227 0.83 0.91 3.58
N PHE A 228 0.62 2.19 3.84
CA PHE A 228 1.57 3.23 3.45
C PHE A 228 2.90 3.08 4.21
N VAL A 229 2.84 2.94 5.54
CA VAL A 229 4.02 2.85 6.40
C VAL A 229 4.77 1.53 6.19
N SER A 230 4.07 0.40 6.05
CA SER A 230 4.71 -0.90 5.77
C SER A 230 5.40 -0.90 4.41
N SER A 231 4.83 -0.22 3.39
CA SER A 231 5.44 -0.14 2.06
C SER A 231 6.75 0.65 1.99
N ILE A 232 7.00 1.51 2.98
CA ILE A 232 8.22 2.34 3.07
C ILE A 232 9.19 1.86 4.15
N LEU A 233 8.80 0.87 4.96
CA LEU A 233 9.59 0.25 6.02
C LEU A 233 9.48 -1.28 5.90
N THR A 234 9.95 -1.83 4.78
CA THR A 234 9.80 -3.26 4.49
C THR A 234 10.89 -4.13 5.13
N ASP A 235 12.02 -3.55 5.52
CA ASP A 235 13.12 -4.28 6.15
C ASP A 235 12.74 -4.82 7.55
N THR A 236 13.29 -5.98 7.93
CA THR A 236 12.98 -6.63 9.22
C THR A 236 13.30 -5.75 10.41
N ASP A 237 14.38 -4.97 10.27
CA ASP A 237 14.88 -4.07 11.30
C ASP A 237 13.91 -2.93 11.61
N TYR A 238 12.93 -2.69 10.73
CA TYR A 238 11.92 -1.64 10.84
C TYR A 238 10.50 -2.13 11.16
N ILE A 239 10.30 -3.42 11.46
CA ILE A 239 8.97 -3.98 11.78
C ILE A 239 8.33 -3.23 12.95
N LEU A 240 9.06 -3.05 14.06
CA LEU A 240 8.54 -2.37 15.24
C LEU A 240 8.21 -0.89 14.95
N GLN A 241 9.08 -0.22 14.20
CA GLN A 241 8.95 1.17 13.80
C GLN A 241 7.73 1.35 12.89
N SER A 242 7.49 0.41 11.98
CA SER A 242 6.32 0.39 11.11
C SER A 242 5.02 0.31 11.91
N ILE A 243 4.95 -0.56 12.92
CA ILE A 243 3.81 -0.67 13.83
C ILE A 243 3.64 0.62 14.65
N ILE A 244 4.71 1.11 15.27
CA ILE A 244 4.68 2.30 16.13
C ILE A 244 4.25 3.54 15.33
N PHE A 245 4.83 3.78 14.15
CA PHE A 245 4.47 4.90 13.30
C PHE A 245 3.03 4.82 12.82
N THR A 246 2.57 3.63 12.44
CA THR A 246 1.17 3.40 12.08
C THR A 246 0.24 3.82 13.22
N LEU A 247 0.52 3.35 14.44
CA LEU A 247 -0.28 3.66 15.62
C LEU A 247 -0.22 5.14 16.01
N ILE A 248 0.95 5.78 15.93
CA ILE A 248 1.12 7.21 16.23
C ILE A 248 0.33 8.07 15.23
N ILE A 249 0.53 7.85 13.92
CA ILE A 249 -0.15 8.61 12.87
C ILE A 249 -1.67 8.41 12.96
N PHE A 250 -2.11 7.17 13.14
CA PHE A 250 -3.53 6.87 13.34
C PHE A 250 -4.10 7.54 14.58
N SER A 251 -3.40 7.45 15.72
CA SER A 251 -3.84 8.05 16.99
C SER A 251 -3.93 9.57 16.88
N PHE A 252 -2.97 10.21 16.20
CA PHE A 252 -3.02 11.65 15.93
C PHE A 252 -4.25 12.05 15.11
N ILE A 253 -4.53 11.32 14.03
CA ILE A 253 -5.72 11.58 13.18
C ILE A 253 -7.02 11.31 13.97
N ALA A 254 -7.11 10.20 14.69
CA ALA A 254 -8.27 9.86 15.50
C ALA A 254 -8.53 10.88 16.60
N PHE A 255 -7.47 11.35 17.26
CA PHE A 255 -7.53 12.40 18.26
C PHE A 255 -7.96 13.74 17.64
N ALA A 256 -7.42 14.11 16.49
CA ALA A 256 -7.81 15.32 15.77
C ALA A 256 -9.30 15.28 15.38
N VAL A 257 -9.78 14.16 14.85
CA VAL A 257 -11.20 13.96 14.53
C VAL A 257 -12.06 14.05 15.80
N HIS A 258 -11.64 13.42 16.89
CA HIS A 258 -12.38 13.48 18.15
C HIS A 258 -12.45 14.90 18.72
N ILE A 259 -11.32 15.61 18.81
CA ILE A 259 -11.26 16.98 19.32
C ILE A 259 -12.04 17.96 18.44
N SER A 260 -12.09 17.73 17.12
CA SER A 260 -12.83 18.59 16.18
C SER A 260 -14.33 18.69 16.46
N GLN A 261 -14.87 17.86 17.37
CA GLN A 261 -16.25 17.98 17.82
C GLN A 261 -16.51 19.20 18.70
N PHE A 262 -15.49 19.67 19.43
CA PHE A 262 -15.59 20.84 20.29
C PHE A 262 -15.33 22.08 19.45
N LYS A 263 -16.35 22.93 19.22
CA LYS A 263 -16.28 24.07 18.29
C LYS A 263 -15.00 24.91 18.43
N LYS A 264 -14.62 25.30 19.66
CA LYS A 264 -13.42 26.09 19.93
C LYS A 264 -12.12 25.35 19.54
N LEU A 265 -11.97 24.11 19.98
CA LEU A 265 -10.79 23.31 19.65
C LEU A 265 -10.74 22.94 18.16
N GLY A 266 -11.89 22.76 17.52
CA GLY A 266 -12.00 22.57 16.07
C GLY A 266 -11.45 23.77 15.30
N TYR A 267 -11.77 25.01 15.71
CA TYR A 267 -11.18 26.20 15.08
C TYR A 267 -9.67 26.30 15.31
N ILE A 268 -9.19 25.95 16.51
CA ILE A 268 -7.74 25.89 16.79
C ILE A 268 -7.06 24.86 15.88
N LEU A 269 -7.62 23.66 15.75
CA LEU A 269 -7.09 22.60 14.89
C LEU A 269 -7.04 23.06 13.42
N ILE A 270 -8.11 23.66 12.91
CA ILE A 270 -8.18 24.20 11.54
C ILE A 270 -7.14 25.30 11.34
N SER A 271 -6.98 26.20 12.33
CA SER A 271 -5.96 27.26 12.29
C SER A 271 -4.54 26.68 12.25
N LEU A 272 -4.23 25.68 13.08
CA LEU A 272 -2.94 25.00 13.07
C LEU A 272 -2.67 24.30 11.73
N ILE A 273 -3.66 23.60 11.18
CA ILE A 273 -3.58 22.97 9.85
C ILE A 273 -3.32 24.03 8.78
N PHE A 274 -4.04 25.16 8.83
CA PHE A 274 -3.86 26.26 7.89
C PHE A 274 -2.47 26.88 7.99
N ILE A 275 -1.98 27.16 9.20
CA ILE A 275 -0.63 27.69 9.45
C ILE A 275 0.42 26.71 8.95
N PHE A 276 0.26 25.41 9.20
CA PHE A 276 1.17 24.37 8.71
C PHE A 276 1.23 24.35 7.18
N PHE A 277 0.09 24.27 6.49
CA PHE A 277 0.04 24.26 5.03
C PHE A 277 0.50 25.57 4.41
N PHE A 278 0.21 26.71 5.05
CA PHE A 278 0.71 28.01 4.63
C PHE A 278 2.23 28.09 4.73
N SER A 279 2.80 27.60 5.84
CA SER A 279 4.24 27.57 6.07
C SER A 279 4.94 26.62 5.09
N LEU A 280 4.34 25.46 4.83
CA LEU A 280 4.83 24.51 3.83
C LEU A 280 4.76 25.12 2.42
N GLY A 281 3.63 25.73 2.05
CA GLY A 281 3.47 26.41 0.76
C GLY A 281 4.47 27.54 0.57
N PHE A 282 4.69 28.36 1.60
CA PHE A 282 5.71 29.40 1.58
C PHE A 282 7.12 28.83 1.43
N SER A 283 7.45 27.75 2.15
CA SER A 283 8.74 27.05 2.01
C SER A 283 8.96 26.51 0.60
N ILE A 284 7.93 25.90 0.00
CA ILE A 284 7.95 25.42 -1.38
C ILE A 284 8.19 26.58 -2.33
N ILE A 285 7.40 27.66 -2.27
CA ILE A 285 7.55 28.82 -3.16
C ILE A 285 8.95 29.42 -3.06
N LYS A 286 9.45 29.63 -1.83
CA LYS A 286 10.78 30.23 -1.59
C LYS A 286 11.93 29.36 -2.11
N ASN A 287 11.78 28.04 -2.11
CA ASN A 287 12.83 27.09 -2.43
C ASN A 287 12.55 26.25 -3.67
N PHE A 288 11.52 26.55 -4.46
CA PHE A 288 11.10 25.71 -5.60
C PHE A 288 12.19 25.54 -6.67
N ASN A 289 12.95 26.63 -6.91
CA ASN A 289 14.07 26.65 -7.86
C ASN A 289 15.38 26.15 -7.24
N LYS A 290 15.37 25.81 -5.96
CA LYS A 290 16.52 25.21 -5.28
C LYS A 290 16.26 23.71 -5.20
N ASP A 291 17.26 22.91 -5.54
CA ASP A 291 17.19 21.46 -5.42
C ASP A 291 17.18 21.04 -3.94
N ILE A 292 18.28 20.55 -3.40
CA ILE A 292 18.38 20.19 -1.97
C ILE A 292 18.95 21.37 -1.21
N THR A 293 18.17 21.97 -0.31
CA THR A 293 18.60 23.14 0.47
C THR A 293 19.14 22.80 1.85
N TYR A 294 18.79 21.63 2.38
CA TYR A 294 19.21 21.17 3.70
C TYR A 294 19.28 19.65 3.73
N SER A 295 20.31 19.13 4.38
CA SER A 295 20.57 17.70 4.52
C SER A 295 21.42 17.50 5.78
N HIS A 296 20.78 17.26 6.92
CA HIS A 296 21.49 16.96 8.16
C HIS A 296 20.63 16.13 9.11
N GLY A 297 21.25 15.11 9.72
CA GLY A 297 20.54 14.09 10.48
C GLY A 297 19.47 13.41 9.63
N ASN A 298 18.32 13.14 10.24
CA ASN A 298 17.18 12.47 9.61
C ASN A 298 16.26 13.43 8.83
N ILE A 299 16.78 14.57 8.36
CA ILE A 299 15.99 15.60 7.68
C ILE A 299 16.66 16.00 6.38
N LEU A 300 15.90 15.87 5.30
CA LEU A 300 16.22 16.39 3.97
C LEU A 300 15.18 17.43 3.57
N VAL A 301 15.60 18.56 2.99
CA VAL A 301 14.67 19.53 2.40
C VAL A 301 14.92 19.60 0.90
N TYR A 302 13.98 19.07 0.13
CA TYR A 302 14.01 19.08 -1.34
C TYR A 302 12.93 20.01 -1.87
N LYS A 303 13.30 21.03 -2.67
CA LYS A 303 12.37 22.05 -3.20
C LYS A 303 11.45 22.67 -2.15
N GLY A 304 11.97 22.86 -0.94
CA GLY A 304 11.23 23.41 0.21
C GLY A 304 10.33 22.42 0.95
N ILE A 305 10.27 21.15 0.54
CA ILE A 305 9.50 20.10 1.22
C ILE A 305 10.41 19.37 2.21
N PRO A 306 10.12 19.43 3.52
CA PRO A 306 10.85 18.67 4.52
C PRO A 306 10.44 17.18 4.46
N ILE A 307 11.44 16.32 4.30
CA ILE A 307 11.32 14.87 4.32
C ILE A 307 12.06 14.38 5.56
N VAL A 308 11.31 13.88 6.53
CA VAL A 308 11.83 13.45 7.83
C VAL A 308 11.86 11.93 7.87
N TYR A 309 12.99 11.36 8.29
CA TYR A 309 13.24 9.95 8.55
C TYR A 309 13.22 9.00 7.34
N PHE A 310 12.28 9.18 6.41
CA PHE A 310 12.11 8.30 5.25
C PHE A 310 13.18 8.54 4.19
N ASP A 311 13.52 7.47 3.48
CA ASP A 311 14.37 7.53 2.30
C ASP A 311 13.58 8.12 1.12
N VAL A 312 14.28 8.82 0.23
CA VAL A 312 13.65 9.49 -0.92
C VAL A 312 14.36 9.14 -2.21
N LEU A 313 13.55 9.00 -3.26
CA LEU A 313 14.01 8.93 -4.64
C LEU A 313 13.63 10.22 -5.37
N ILE A 314 14.61 10.96 -5.87
CA ILE A 314 14.43 12.15 -6.70
C ILE A 314 14.71 11.76 -8.16
N TYR A 315 13.71 11.95 -9.01
CA TYR A 315 13.73 11.60 -10.42
C TYR A 315 14.49 12.62 -11.27
N PRO A 316 14.97 12.22 -12.47
CA PRO A 316 15.61 13.12 -13.44
C PRO A 316 14.78 14.38 -13.78
N ASN A 317 13.44 14.24 -13.83
CA ASN A 317 12.50 15.33 -14.07
C ASN A 317 12.25 16.25 -12.85
N GLY A 318 12.88 15.96 -11.71
CA GLY A 318 12.78 16.74 -10.48
C GLY A 318 11.51 16.50 -9.67
N LEU A 319 10.70 15.48 -9.99
CA LEU A 319 9.71 14.93 -9.07
C LEU A 319 10.41 14.03 -8.05
N PHE A 320 9.76 13.75 -6.93
CA PHE A 320 10.29 12.83 -5.93
C PHE A 320 9.19 11.91 -5.39
N ARG A 321 9.60 10.83 -4.73
CA ARG A 321 8.72 9.99 -3.93
C ARG A 321 9.46 9.44 -2.71
N LEU A 322 8.71 9.15 -1.66
CA LEU A 322 9.23 8.31 -0.60
C LEU A 322 9.41 6.88 -1.12
N VAL A 323 10.47 6.24 -0.66
CA VAL A 323 10.81 4.87 -0.99
C VAL A 323 11.14 4.11 0.28
N ASP A 324 11.15 2.79 0.13
CA ASP A 324 11.56 1.87 1.18
C ASP A 324 12.91 2.25 1.77
N LYS A 325 12.94 2.32 3.10
CA LYS A 325 14.14 2.57 3.88
C LYS A 325 14.96 1.30 3.97
N LYS A 326 16.09 1.25 3.27
CA LYS A 326 16.97 0.08 3.26
C LYS A 326 18.42 0.43 2.95
N THR A 327 19.32 -0.39 3.46
CA THR A 327 20.77 -0.28 3.21
C THR A 327 21.21 -1.08 1.99
N THR A 328 20.45 -2.13 1.63
CA THR A 328 20.80 -3.08 0.56
C THR A 328 19.76 -3.11 -0.55
N PHE A 329 20.22 -3.03 -1.79
CA PHE A 329 19.41 -3.08 -3.00
C PHE A 329 19.62 -4.42 -3.71
N ASN A 330 18.57 -5.22 -3.78
CA ASN A 330 18.61 -6.47 -4.55
C ASN A 330 18.58 -6.19 -6.07
N LEU A 331 18.72 -7.24 -6.89
CA LEU A 331 18.74 -7.09 -8.34
C LEU A 331 17.47 -6.43 -8.90
N ARG A 332 16.30 -6.72 -8.32
CA ARG A 332 15.01 -6.14 -8.74
C ARG A 332 14.97 -4.64 -8.44
N ASP A 333 15.41 -4.24 -7.25
CA ASP A 333 15.51 -2.84 -6.88
C ASP A 333 16.41 -2.08 -7.85
N GLN A 334 17.58 -2.66 -8.13
CA GLN A 334 18.56 -2.10 -9.07
C GLN A 334 17.96 -1.93 -10.45
N GLN A 335 17.29 -2.96 -11.00
CA GLN A 335 16.62 -2.89 -12.30
C GLN A 335 15.56 -1.80 -12.35
N THR A 336 14.73 -1.68 -11.31
CA THR A 336 13.67 -0.65 -11.25
C THR A 336 14.27 0.76 -11.18
N ILE A 337 15.35 0.95 -10.43
CA ILE A 337 16.07 2.23 -10.35
C ILE A 337 16.73 2.56 -11.70
N LEU A 338 17.44 1.60 -12.30
CA LEU A 338 18.09 1.76 -13.60
C LEU A 338 17.05 2.15 -14.66
N ALA A 339 15.91 1.47 -14.71
CA ALA A 339 14.80 1.78 -15.61
C ALA A 339 14.27 3.21 -15.45
N LYS A 340 14.28 3.77 -14.24
CA LYS A 340 13.82 5.14 -13.95
C LYS A 340 14.88 6.23 -14.10
N SER A 341 16.16 5.87 -14.22
CA SER A 341 17.26 6.84 -14.40
C SER A 341 17.39 7.30 -15.86
N GLU A 342 18.11 8.39 -16.13
CA GLU A 342 18.47 8.75 -17.52
C GLU A 342 19.89 8.25 -17.84
N ASN A 343 20.91 8.86 -17.22
CA ASN A 343 22.33 8.52 -17.47
C ASN A 343 23.20 8.52 -16.20
N ILE A 344 22.72 9.11 -15.09
CA ILE A 344 23.48 9.25 -13.85
C ILE A 344 22.59 8.86 -12.68
N ILE A 345 23.09 7.99 -11.81
CA ILE A 345 22.49 7.63 -10.53
C ILE A 345 23.45 8.01 -9.42
N ILE A 346 22.98 8.80 -8.47
CA ILE A 346 23.67 9.10 -7.23
C ILE A 346 23.02 8.27 -6.13
N VAL A 347 23.82 7.50 -5.40
CA VAL A 347 23.33 6.67 -4.29
C VAL A 347 23.92 7.19 -3.00
N SER A 348 23.07 7.79 -2.18
CA SER A 348 23.44 8.31 -0.87
C SER A 348 23.51 7.15 0.12
N SER A 349 24.67 6.90 0.70
CA SER A 349 24.94 5.74 1.58
C SER A 349 24.75 6.05 3.08
N GLY A 350 24.01 7.10 3.44
CA GLY A 350 23.88 7.56 4.83
C GLY A 350 25.07 8.39 5.31
N LYS A 351 24.99 8.87 6.55
CA LYS A 351 26.07 9.64 7.19
C LYS A 351 27.38 8.85 7.31
N ASN A 352 27.29 7.57 7.69
CA ASN A 352 28.46 6.74 7.95
C ASN A 352 29.00 6.05 6.69
N GLY A 353 28.23 5.97 5.61
CA GLY A 353 28.61 5.22 4.41
C GLY A 353 28.21 3.74 4.42
N GLU A 354 27.29 3.36 5.31
CA GLU A 354 26.84 1.98 5.53
C GLU A 354 25.66 1.58 4.62
N GLY A 355 25.11 2.50 3.84
CA GLY A 355 24.07 2.21 2.85
C GLY A 355 24.62 1.92 1.44
N ALA A 356 23.72 1.87 0.47
CA ALA A 356 24.01 1.68 -0.97
C ALA A 356 24.55 0.30 -1.37
N HIS A 357 24.46 -0.71 -0.50
CA HIS A 357 24.87 -2.08 -0.85
C HIS A 357 24.09 -2.58 -2.07
N GLY A 358 24.79 -3.26 -2.99
CA GLY A 358 24.25 -3.65 -4.30
C GLY A 358 24.51 -2.63 -5.41
N PHE A 359 24.71 -1.36 -5.06
CA PHE A 359 25.24 -0.33 -5.98
C PHE A 359 26.70 0.03 -5.68
N THR A 360 27.31 -0.55 -4.66
CA THR A 360 28.73 -0.36 -4.36
C THR A 360 29.57 -1.32 -5.19
N SER A 361 30.58 -0.77 -5.87
CA SER A 361 31.65 -1.54 -6.50
C SER A 361 32.95 -1.28 -5.75
N ARG A 362 34.06 -1.97 -6.08
CA ARG A 362 35.39 -1.61 -5.56
C ARG A 362 35.77 -0.16 -5.90
N GLU A 363 35.16 0.39 -6.94
CA GLU A 363 35.34 1.77 -7.39
C GLU A 363 34.21 2.66 -6.88
N ASN A 364 34.57 3.85 -6.38
CA ASN A 364 33.63 4.86 -5.86
C ASN A 364 32.74 5.47 -6.96
N VAL A 365 33.06 5.26 -8.23
CA VAL A 365 32.28 5.64 -9.41
C VAL A 365 32.48 4.57 -10.46
N HIS A 366 31.41 4.05 -11.04
CA HIS A 366 31.49 3.02 -12.07
C HIS A 366 30.35 3.16 -13.09
N PHE A 367 30.46 2.46 -14.21
CA PHE A 367 29.43 2.43 -15.25
C PHE A 367 28.77 1.06 -15.32
N VAL A 368 27.45 1.06 -15.45
CA VAL A 368 26.64 -0.15 -15.70
C VAL A 368 25.89 0.01 -17.01
N PHE A 369 25.86 -1.03 -17.83
CA PHE A 369 25.10 -1.03 -19.08
C PHE A 369 23.63 -1.39 -18.83
N ASP A 370 22.71 -0.47 -19.14
CA ASP A 370 21.27 -0.75 -19.13
C ASP A 370 20.86 -1.33 -20.48
N LYS A 371 20.57 -2.64 -20.48
CA LYS A 371 20.13 -3.39 -21.67
C LYS A 371 18.83 -2.86 -22.25
N ASN A 372 17.92 -2.32 -21.44
CA ASN A 372 16.63 -1.82 -21.92
C ASN A 372 16.78 -0.50 -22.67
N LYS A 373 17.76 0.31 -22.29
CA LYS A 373 18.05 1.61 -22.90
C LYS A 373 19.18 1.59 -23.92
N MET A 374 19.94 0.49 -23.96
CA MET A 374 21.15 0.34 -24.75
C MET A 374 22.16 1.46 -24.47
N LYS A 375 22.31 1.85 -23.20
CA LYS A 375 23.17 2.97 -22.75
C LYS A 375 23.92 2.64 -21.47
N GLY A 376 25.12 3.22 -21.34
CA GLY A 376 25.87 3.22 -20.10
C GLY A 376 25.29 4.22 -19.10
N ILE A 377 25.07 3.78 -17.86
CA ILE A 377 24.61 4.58 -16.74
C ILE A 377 25.76 4.71 -15.75
N GLN A 378 26.10 5.93 -15.38
CA GLN A 378 27.08 6.21 -14.35
C GLN A 378 26.44 6.07 -12.96
N ILE A 379 27.07 5.31 -12.07
CA ILE A 379 26.62 5.12 -10.68
C ILE A 379 27.66 5.72 -9.74
N ILE A 380 27.22 6.60 -8.86
CA ILE A 380 28.05 7.41 -7.95
C ILE A 380 27.57 7.18 -6.50
N PRO A 381 28.03 6.11 -5.83
CA PRO A 381 27.75 5.88 -4.41
C PRO A 381 28.59 6.82 -3.53
N GLN A 382 27.95 7.60 -2.66
CA GLN A 382 28.60 8.60 -1.82
C GLN A 382 27.88 8.80 -0.48
N LYS A 383 28.60 9.28 0.54
CA LYS A 383 27.99 9.76 1.80
C LYS A 383 27.04 10.94 1.56
N ASN A 384 26.07 11.12 2.45
CA ASN A 384 24.97 12.08 2.26
C ASN A 384 25.41 13.50 1.90
N GLU A 385 26.37 14.08 2.61
CA GLU A 385 26.85 15.44 2.33
C GLU A 385 27.46 15.56 0.92
N MET A 386 28.26 14.58 0.52
CA MET A 386 28.89 14.53 -0.81
C MET A 386 27.85 14.25 -1.90
N ALA A 387 26.92 13.33 -1.67
CA ALA A 387 25.86 13.00 -2.61
C ALA A 387 24.97 14.22 -2.91
N VAL A 388 24.62 15.01 -1.88
CA VAL A 388 23.83 16.25 -2.01
C VAL A 388 24.60 17.33 -2.77
N SER A 389 25.88 17.52 -2.44
CA SER A 389 26.75 18.46 -3.16
C SER A 389 26.87 18.08 -4.64
N THR A 390 27.13 16.81 -4.94
CA THR A 390 27.20 16.27 -6.30
C THR A 390 25.87 16.42 -7.04
N PHE A 391 24.74 16.12 -6.39
CA PHE A 391 23.41 16.26 -6.98
C PHE A 391 23.12 17.70 -7.39
N ASN A 392 23.26 18.65 -6.46
CA ASN A 392 23.00 20.07 -6.72
C ASN A 392 23.94 20.64 -7.79
N ARG A 393 25.23 20.26 -7.77
CA ARG A 393 26.18 20.65 -8.81
C ARG A 393 25.74 20.15 -10.19
N LEU A 394 25.44 18.85 -10.32
CA LEU A 394 25.01 18.26 -11.58
C LEU A 394 23.70 18.88 -12.10
N LYS A 395 22.76 19.21 -11.22
CA LYS A 395 21.54 19.93 -11.58
C LYS A 395 21.83 21.35 -12.10
N THR A 396 22.79 22.05 -11.48
CA THR A 396 23.25 23.38 -11.91
C THR A 396 23.94 23.32 -13.28
N GLU A 397 24.65 22.24 -13.58
CA GLU A 397 25.26 21.94 -14.89
C GLU A 397 24.23 21.49 -15.96
N GLY A 398 22.93 21.55 -15.67
CA GLY A 398 21.87 21.14 -16.58
C GLY A 398 21.74 19.63 -16.78
N LYS A 399 22.43 18.81 -15.97
CA LYS A 399 22.31 17.35 -16.00
C LYS A 399 21.02 16.93 -15.27
N ARG A 400 20.63 15.68 -15.50
CA ARG A 400 19.40 15.08 -14.96
C ARG A 400 19.71 13.81 -14.16
N PRO A 401 20.46 13.93 -13.04
CA PRO A 401 20.74 12.79 -12.18
C PRO A 401 19.46 12.28 -11.50
N LEU A 402 19.37 10.97 -11.32
CA LEU A 402 18.50 10.35 -10.34
C LEU A 402 19.25 10.26 -9.02
N LEU A 403 18.62 10.60 -7.90
CA LEU A 403 19.20 10.47 -6.56
C LEU A 403 18.35 9.55 -5.69
N ILE A 404 19.00 8.57 -5.07
CA ILE A 404 18.45 7.80 -3.96
C ILE A 404 19.10 8.30 -2.70
N TYR A 405 18.32 8.84 -1.76
CA TYR A 405 18.83 9.40 -0.52
C TYR A 405 18.45 8.52 0.68
N HIS A 406 19.44 7.84 1.26
CA HIS A 406 19.30 7.10 2.51
C HIS A 406 19.37 8.06 3.71
N ASN A 407 18.24 8.23 4.39
CA ASN A 407 18.04 9.24 5.42
C ASN A 407 18.38 8.69 6.81
N ASN A 408 19.68 8.47 7.05
CA ASN A 408 20.24 7.87 8.28
C ASN A 408 21.53 8.57 8.71
#